data_AF-E4Z1L4-F1
#
_entry.id   AF-E4Z1L4-F1
#
_cell.length_a   1.000
_cell.length_b   1.000
_cell.length_c   1.000
_cell.angle_alpha   90.00
_cell.angle_beta   90.00
_cell.angle_gamma   90.00
#
_symmetry.space_group_name_H-M   'P 1'
#
loop_
_entity.id
_entity.type
_entity.pdbx_description
1 polymer ?
#
loop_
_entity_poly.entity_id
_entity_poly.type
_entity_poly.pdbx_seq_one_letter_code
_entity_poly.pdbx_strand_id
1 'polypeptide(L)' 'AVVHIGSIHQSAKIMSMDKQILRSGDVSTVHFYFLKRPEYIQIGQLFLFREGKTKAIGRITELVE' A
#
# COMPACT_ATOMS: atom_id res chain seq x y z
N ALA A 1 -2.47 -3.37 9.31
CA ALA A 1 -2.06 -2.05 8.79
C ALA A 1 -3.13 -1.48 7.86
N VAL A 2 -3.14 -0.16 7.65
CA VAL A 2 -4.13 0.58 6.85
C VAL A 2 -3.42 1.31 5.71
N VAL A 3 -3.97 1.22 4.50
CA VAL A 3 -3.56 2.00 3.33
C VAL A 3 -4.48 3.21 3.21
N HIS A 4 -3.88 4.40 3.11
CA HIS A 4 -4.58 5.68 2.91
C HIS A 4 -4.32 6.16 1.48
N ILE A 5 -5.37 6.37 0.69
CA ILE A 5 -5.30 6.89 -0.69
C ILE A 5 -6.37 7.98 -0.83
N GLY A 6 -5.97 9.25 -0.78
CA GLY A 6 -6.95 10.35 -0.72
C GLY A 6 -7.89 10.21 0.47
N SER A 7 -9.20 10.04 0.21
CA SER A 7 -10.25 9.80 1.21
C SER A 7 -10.47 8.32 1.56
N ILE A 8 -9.80 7.40 0.87
CA ILE A 8 -9.91 5.95 1.13
C ILE A 8 -9.00 5.60 2.30
N HIS A 9 -9.55 4.92 3.30
CA HIS A 9 -8.82 4.41 4.46
C HIS A 9 -9.24 2.96 4.72
N GLN A 10 -8.43 2.00 4.26
CA GLN A 10 -8.81 0.59 4.36
C GLN A 10 -7.66 -0.28 4.86
N SER A 11 -8.00 -1.26 5.70
CA SER A 11 -7.07 -2.32 6.06
C SER A 11 -6.68 -3.12 4.82
N ALA A 12 -5.38 -3.31 4.65
CA ALA A 12 -4.81 -4.08 3.56
C ALA A 12 -3.83 -5.13 4.09
N LYS A 13 -3.72 -6.24 3.37
CA LYS A 13 -2.73 -7.29 3.59
C LYS A 13 -1.62 -7.16 2.56
N ILE A 14 -0.38 -7.37 2.99
CA ILE A 14 0.76 -7.55 2.07
C ILE A 14 0.70 -8.97 1.54
N MET A 15 0.59 -9.11 0.22
CA MET A 15 0.57 -10.41 -0.47
C MET A 15 1.96 -10.86 -0.85
N SER A 16 2.78 -9.93 -1.36
CA SER A 16 4.18 -10.16 -1.70
C SER A 16 5.00 -8.88 -1.60
N MET A 17 6.30 -9.06 -1.44
CA MET A 17 7.31 -8.01 -1.50
C MET A 17 8.51 -8.55 -2.28
N ASP A 18 9.16 -7.70 -3.07
CA ASP A 18 10.41 -8.02 -3.76
C ASP A 18 11.60 -8.22 -2.80
N LYS A 19 11.49 -7.73 -1.56
CA LYS A 19 12.47 -7.89 -0.47
C LYS A 19 11.82 -8.52 0.75
N GLN A 20 12.51 -9.44 1.40
CA GLN A 20 12.03 -10.07 2.63
C GLN A 20 11.91 -9.08 3.80
N ILE A 21 12.78 -8.07 3.84
CA ILE A 21 12.84 -7.08 4.92
C ILE A 21 13.01 -5.69 4.30
N LEU A 22 12.23 -4.74 4.79
CA LEU A 22 12.34 -3.32 4.45
C LEU A 22 12.71 -2.52 5.69
N ARG A 23 13.73 -1.67 5.57
CA ARG A 23 14.14 -0.68 6.56
C ARG A 23 13.86 0.73 6.07
N SER A 24 13.96 1.70 6.98
CA SER A 24 13.84 3.12 6.62
C SER A 24 14.84 3.49 5.54
N GLY A 25 14.36 4.11 4.46
CA GLY A 25 15.16 4.49 3.29
C GLY A 25 15.10 3.47 2.15
N ASP A 26 14.58 2.27 2.38
CA ASP A 26 14.41 1.29 1.31
C ASP A 26 13.25 1.67 0.38
N VAL A 27 13.48 1.43 -0.91
CA VAL A 27 12.45 1.43 -1.96
C VAL A 27 12.22 -0.02 -2.39
N SER A 28 10.96 -0.38 -2.61
CA SER A 28 10.51 -1.74 -2.89
C SER A 28 9.13 -1.74 -3.56
N THR A 29 8.88 -2.74 -4.39
CA THR A 29 7.54 -3.03 -4.90
C THR A 29 6.82 -3.99 -3.98
N VAL A 30 5.60 -3.62 -3.57
CA VAL A 30 4.78 -4.35 -2.60
C VAL A 30 3.38 -4.54 -3.18
N HIS A 31 2.87 -5.77 -3.14
CA HIS A 31 1.51 -6.09 -3.58
C HIS A 31 0.58 -6.07 -2.38
N PHE A 32 -0.46 -5.24 -2.44
CA PHE A 32 -1.46 -5.10 -1.38
C PHE A 32 -2.80 -5.67 -1.83
N TYR A 33 -3.52 -6.28 -0.89
CA TYR A 33 -4.91 -6.70 -1.06
C TYR A 33 -5.81 -6.02 -0.03
N PHE A 34 -6.91 -5.40 -0.48
CA PHE A 34 -7.89 -4.75 0.39
C PHE A 34 -8.81 -5.78 1.05
N LEU A 35 -8.96 -5.70 2.37
CA LEU A 35 -9.62 -6.78 3.13
C LEU A 35 -11.15 -6.74 3.13
N LYS A 36 -11.75 -5.55 3.06
CA LYS A 36 -13.20 -5.38 3.25
C LYS A 36 -13.95 -5.31 1.93
N ARG A 37 -13.44 -4.52 0.99
CA ARG A 37 -14.08 -4.28 -0.30
C ARG A 37 -13.07 -3.75 -1.33
N PRO A 38 -13.34 -3.93 -2.64
CA PRO A 38 -12.65 -3.19 -3.68
C PRO A 38 -12.82 -1.68 -3.49
N GLU A 39 -11.78 -0.92 -3.82
CA GLU A 39 -11.82 0.55 -3.81
C GLU A 39 -11.42 1.05 -5.19
N TYR A 40 -12.05 2.13 -5.63
CA TYR A 40 -11.68 2.76 -6.90
C TYR A 40 -10.36 3.51 -6.73
N ILE A 41 -9.31 3.02 -7.39
CA ILE A 41 -7.96 3.58 -7.34
C ILE A 41 -7.40 3.71 -8.76
N GLN A 42 -6.47 4.64 -8.95
CA GLN A 42 -5.84 4.92 -10.23
C GLN A 42 -4.32 4.79 -10.13
N ILE A 43 -3.72 4.27 -11.20
CA ILE A 43 -2.26 4.25 -11.35
C ILE A 43 -1.73 5.68 -11.22
N GLY A 44 -0.67 5.83 -10.45
CA GLY A 44 -0.04 7.11 -10.19
C GLY A 44 -0.57 7.85 -8.96
N GLN A 45 -1.60 7.36 -8.28
CA GLN A 45 -2.01 7.96 -7.01
C GLN A 45 -0.99 7.71 -5.91
N LEU A 46 -0.82 8.67 -5.01
CA LEU A 46 0.00 8.53 -3.82
C LEU A 46 -0.78 7.79 -2.74
N PHE A 47 -0.08 6.94 -1.98
CA PHE A 47 -0.63 6.26 -0.83
C PHE A 47 0.31 6.33 0.38
N LEU A 48 -0.28 6.19 1.57
CA LEU A 48 0.44 6.02 2.82
C LEU A 48 0.11 4.64 3.41
N PHE A 49 1.13 3.88 3.78
CA PHE A 49 0.96 2.65 4.55
C PHE A 49 1.17 2.93 6.03
N ARG A 50 0.19 2.58 6.86
CA ARG A 50 0.16 2.95 8.28
C ARG A 50 -0.07 1.76 9.19
N GLU A 51 0.71 1.72 10.26
CA GLU A 51 0.51 0.84 11.41
C GLU A 51 0.76 1.68 12.66
N GLY A 52 -0.29 2.37 13.10
CA GLY A 52 -0.19 3.49 14.04
C GLY A 52 0.42 4.75 13.40
N LYS A 53 1.70 4.69 13.06
CA LYS A 53 2.47 5.74 12.37
C LYS A 53 2.60 5.46 10.86
N THR A 54 2.96 6.47 10.07
CA THR A 54 3.34 6.27 8.65
C THR A 54 4.60 5.41 8.59
N LYS A 55 4.50 4.27 7.91
CA LYS A 55 5.61 3.33 7.69
C LYS A 55 6.19 3.45 6.29
N ALA A 56 5.35 3.76 5.30
CA ALA A 56 5.79 3.99 3.93
C ALA A 56 4.92 5.04 3.24
N ILE A 57 5.51 5.67 2.24
CA ILE A 57 4.86 6.53 1.25
C ILE A 57 5.18 5.91 -0.10
N GLY A 58 4.18 5.76 -0.96
CA GLY A 58 4.39 5.16 -2.27
C GLY A 58 3.42 5.67 -3.31
N ARG A 59 3.58 5.16 -4.53
CA ARG A 59 2.73 5.46 -5.67
C ARG A 59 2.15 4.15 -6.21
N ILE A 60 0.88 4.15 -6.59
CA ILE A 60 0.27 2.99 -7.25
C ILE A 60 0.91 2.82 -8.62
N THR A 61 1.52 1.67 -8.88
CA THR A 61 2.19 1.36 -10.17
C THR A 61 1.37 0.45 -11.06
N GLU A 62 0.51 -0.38 -10.48
CA GLU A 62 -0.28 -1.40 -11.18
C GLU A 62 -1.57 -1.70 -10.41
N LEU A 63 -2.63 -2.10 -11.14
CA LEU A 63 -3.87 -2.61 -10.58
C LEU A 63 -3.96 -4.10 -10.91
N VAL A 64 -4.14 -4.93 -9.88
CA VAL A 64 -4.21 -6.39 -9.96
C VAL A 64 -5.55 -6.86 -9.41
N GLU A 65 -6.11 -7.91 -10.00
CA GLU A 65 -7.38 -8.54 -9.62
C GLU A 65 -7.26 -9.45 -8.39
#